data_AF-A0A6H9KYI0-F1
#
_entry.id   AF-A0A6H9KYI0-F1
#
_cell.length_a   1.000
_cell.length_b   1.000
_cell.length_c   1.000
_cell.angle_alpha   90.00
_cell.angle_beta   90.00
_cell.angle_gamma   90.00
#
_symmetry.space_group_name_H-M   'P 1'
#
loop_
_entity.id
_entity.type
_entity.pdbx_description
1 polymer ?
#
loop_
_entity_poly.entity_id
_entity_poly.type
_entity_poly.pdbx_seq_one_letter_code
_entity_poly.pdbx_strand_id
1 'polypeptide(L)'
;MKIGFDIDGTLERFPALYSLVIKVLRVFGTQIFIITGRSRLDGIGLTNFQMQKWEIPSDHIFLREDYQNFLTPNDYTHNLDIQIGIAKARLCKKLGIALMIDDMEEVTNACKSEGVRYLKV
;
A
#
# COMPACT_ATOMS: atom_id res chain seq x y z
N MET A 1 8.02 11.35 -8.43
CA MET A 1 7.97 10.78 -7.04
C MET A 1 7.01 9.60 -7.05
N LYS A 2 7.16 8.60 -6.16
CA LYS A 2 6.26 7.45 -6.04
C LYS A 2 5.67 7.41 -4.64
N ILE A 3 4.34 7.28 -4.51
CA ILE A 3 3.65 7.17 -3.22
C ILE A 3 2.79 5.91 -3.20
N GLY A 4 2.89 5.15 -2.11
CA GLY A 4 2.10 3.97 -1.82
C GLY A 4 0.93 4.30 -0.90
N PHE A 5 -0.24 3.73 -1.17
CA PHE A 5 -1.43 3.82 -0.33
C PHE A 5 -1.96 2.42 -0.05
N ASP A 6 -2.27 2.13 1.20
CA ASP A 6 -3.15 1.01 1.54
C ASP A 6 -4.62 1.36 1.29
N ILE A 7 -5.48 0.35 1.22
CA ILE A 7 -6.92 0.54 1.01
C ILE A 7 -7.70 0.47 2.32
N ASP A 8 -7.54 -0.64 3.05
CA ASP A 8 -8.41 -1.06 4.14
C ASP A 8 -8.03 -0.28 5.39
N GLY A 9 -8.90 0.59 5.90
CA GLY A 9 -8.57 1.48 7.03
C GLY A 9 -7.85 2.78 6.63
N THR A 10 -7.23 2.82 5.43
CA THR A 10 -6.58 4.02 4.87
C THR A 10 -7.47 4.75 3.86
N LEU A 11 -7.54 4.32 2.59
CA LEU A 11 -8.34 5.01 1.56
C LEU A 11 -9.83 4.92 1.84
N GLU A 12 -10.28 3.76 2.37
CA GLU A 12 -11.69 3.52 2.71
C GLU A 12 -12.23 4.49 3.75
N ARG A 13 -11.38 4.99 4.66
CA ARG A 13 -11.80 5.88 5.75
C ARG A 13 -12.23 7.26 5.26
N PHE A 14 -11.56 7.78 4.23
CA PHE A 14 -11.84 9.11 3.66
C PHE A 14 -11.70 9.13 2.12
N PRO A 15 -12.53 8.37 1.38
CA PRO A 15 -12.32 8.13 -0.05
C PRO A 15 -12.38 9.41 -0.90
N ALA A 16 -13.29 10.34 -0.57
CA ALA A 16 -13.41 11.60 -1.30
C ALA A 16 -12.18 12.51 -1.11
N LEU A 17 -11.64 12.56 0.12
CA LEU A 17 -10.43 13.32 0.41
C LEU A 17 -9.22 12.75 -0.33
N TYR A 18 -9.03 11.44 -0.26
CA TYR A 18 -7.90 10.79 -0.94
C TYR A 18 -8.02 10.85 -2.46
N SER A 19 -9.23 10.73 -3.02
CA SER A 19 -9.47 10.95 -4.45
C SER A 19 -8.96 12.33 -4.89
N LEU A 20 -9.30 13.39 -4.15
CA LEU A 20 -8.82 14.74 -4.42
C LEU A 20 -7.29 14.86 -4.28
N VAL A 21 -6.73 14.39 -3.17
CA VAL A 21 -5.28 14.46 -2.89
C VAL A 21 -4.48 13.72 -3.96
N ILE A 22 -4.90 12.51 -4.31
CA ILE A 22 -4.24 11.68 -5.33
C ILE A 22 -4.31 12.35 -6.71
N LYS A 23 -5.47 12.88 -7.10
CA LYS A 23 -5.63 13.64 -8.35
C LYS A 23 -4.67 14.84 -8.41
N VAL A 24 -4.53 15.59 -7.31
CA VAL A 24 -3.57 16.70 -7.22
C VAL A 24 -2.12 16.21 -7.32
N LEU A 25 -1.75 15.16 -6.57
CA LEU A 25 -0.40 14.58 -6.61
C LEU A 25 -0.01 14.14 -8.03
N ARG A 26 -0.96 13.58 -8.79
CA ARG A 26 -0.75 13.17 -10.19
C ARG A 26 -0.51 14.36 -11.12
N VAL A 27 -1.17 15.50 -10.92
CA VAL A 27 -0.91 16.72 -11.69
C VAL A 27 0.56 17.15 -11.56
N PHE A 28 1.19 16.88 -10.41
CA PHE A 28 2.62 17.12 -10.18
C PHE A 28 3.53 15.95 -10.60
N GLY A 29 3.04 15.00 -11.39
CA GLY A 29 3.84 13.87 -11.89
C GLY A 29 4.18 12.82 -10.83
N THR A 30 3.39 12.73 -9.76
CA THR A 30 3.53 11.65 -8.78
C THR A 30 2.89 10.37 -9.31
N GLN A 31 3.62 9.27 -9.23
CA GLN A 31 3.11 7.93 -9.49
C GLN A 31 2.45 7.35 -8.23
N ILE A 32 1.28 6.75 -8.42
CA ILE A 32 0.39 6.30 -7.35
C ILE A 32 0.32 4.78 -7.38
N PHE A 33 0.75 4.19 -6.27
CA PHE A 33 0.79 2.76 -6.05
C PHE A 33 -0.25 2.40 -5.00
N ILE A 34 -1.16 1.49 -5.33
CA ILE A 34 -2.07 0.90 -4.35
C ILE A 34 -1.45 -0.41 -3.89
N ILE A 35 -1.25 -0.58 -2.59
CA ILE A 35 -0.58 -1.74 -2.01
C ILE A 35 -1.44 -2.25 -0.86
N THR A 36 -2.16 -3.34 -1.08
CA THR A 36 -3.14 -3.87 -0.12
C THR A 36 -2.74 -5.25 0.38
N GLY A 37 -3.07 -5.53 1.65
CA GLY A 37 -2.94 -6.87 2.26
C GLY A 37 -3.96 -7.90 1.76
N ARG A 38 -4.90 -7.49 0.89
CA ARG A 38 -5.91 -8.39 0.32
C ARG A 38 -5.30 -9.48 -0.55
N SER A 39 -5.88 -10.68 -0.45
CA SER A 39 -5.62 -11.81 -1.34
C SER A 39 -6.02 -11.45 -2.78
N ARG A 40 -5.25 -11.88 -3.75
CA ARG A 40 -5.55 -11.74 -5.18
C ARG A 40 -6.79 -12.52 -5.60
N LEU A 41 -7.05 -13.68 -5.00
CA LEU A 41 -8.19 -14.53 -5.37
C LEU A 41 -9.54 -13.83 -5.17
N ASP A 42 -9.66 -13.08 -4.07
CA ASP A 42 -10.94 -12.49 -3.66
C ASP A 42 -10.90 -10.95 -3.70
N GLY A 43 -9.71 -10.36 -3.64
CA GLY A 43 -9.51 -8.94 -3.42
C GLY A 43 -9.41 -8.08 -4.68
N ILE A 44 -9.01 -8.64 -5.83
CA ILE A 44 -8.79 -7.83 -7.06
C ILE A 44 -10.09 -7.19 -7.56
N GLY A 45 -11.20 -7.95 -7.60
CA GLY A 45 -12.49 -7.46 -8.05
C GLY A 45 -13.02 -6.34 -7.16
N LEU A 46 -12.98 -6.55 -5.84
CA LEU A 46 -13.38 -5.54 -4.85
C LEU A 46 -12.50 -4.29 -4.92
N THR A 47 -11.18 -4.47 -5.05
CA THR A 47 -10.22 -3.37 -5.15
C THR A 47 -10.49 -2.51 -6.39
N ASN A 48 -10.63 -3.14 -7.56
CA ASN A 48 -10.93 -2.42 -8.80
C ASN A 48 -12.27 -1.67 -8.71
N PHE A 49 -13.30 -2.32 -8.16
CA PHE A 49 -14.60 -1.69 -7.95
C PHE A 49 -14.50 -0.46 -7.04
N GLN A 50 -13.78 -0.55 -5.91
CA GLN A 50 -13.59 0.57 -4.99
C GLN A 50 -12.79 1.72 -5.63
N MET A 51 -11.70 1.42 -6.34
CA MET A 51 -10.92 2.46 -7.04
C MET A 51 -11.76 3.19 -8.08
N GLN A 52 -12.59 2.47 -8.84
CA GLN A 52 -13.53 3.07 -9.79
C GLN A 52 -14.60 3.90 -9.07
N LYS A 53 -15.25 3.34 -8.05
CA LYS A 53 -16.31 4.00 -7.28
C LYS A 53 -15.85 5.29 -6.61
N TRP A 54 -14.62 5.31 -6.11
CA TRP A 54 -14.03 6.47 -5.44
C TRP A 54 -13.25 7.37 -6.39
N GLU A 55 -13.25 7.04 -7.69
CA GLU A 55 -12.50 7.75 -8.72
C GLU A 55 -11.03 7.96 -8.34
N ILE A 56 -10.38 6.94 -7.81
CA ILE A 56 -8.97 6.98 -7.41
C ILE A 56 -8.12 6.48 -8.59
N PRO A 57 -7.40 7.38 -9.29
CA PRO A 57 -6.49 6.96 -10.35
C PRO A 57 -5.21 6.37 -9.75
N SER A 58 -4.88 5.14 -10.15
CA SER A 58 -3.67 4.43 -9.76
C SER A 58 -2.86 4.01 -10.99
N ASP A 59 -1.53 4.03 -10.90
CA ASP A 59 -0.66 3.49 -11.93
C ASP A 59 -0.45 1.98 -11.76
N HIS A 60 -0.42 1.52 -10.50
CA HIS A 60 -0.27 0.10 -10.16
C HIS A 60 -1.11 -0.28 -8.95
N ILE A 61 -1.58 -1.52 -8.94
CA ILE A 61 -2.26 -2.17 -7.82
C ILE A 61 -1.49 -3.45 -7.50
N PHE A 62 -1.03 -3.55 -6.25
CA PHE A 62 -0.31 -4.69 -5.70
C PHE A 62 -1.16 -5.35 -4.62
N LEU A 63 -1.48 -6.62 -4.83
CA LEU A 63 -2.15 -7.50 -3.87
C LEU A 63 -1.10 -8.33 -3.14
N ARG A 64 -1.49 -8.96 -2.03
CA ARG A 64 -0.57 -9.67 -1.13
C ARG A 64 0.39 -10.62 -1.85
N GLU A 65 -0.14 -11.43 -2.76
CA GLU A 65 0.64 -12.44 -3.50
C GLU A 65 1.65 -11.82 -4.47
N ASP A 66 1.49 -10.56 -4.88
CA ASP A 66 2.44 -9.86 -5.77
C ASP A 66 3.77 -9.52 -5.09
N TYR A 67 3.76 -9.46 -3.76
CA TYR A 67 4.90 -8.98 -2.98
C TYR A 67 5.26 -9.91 -1.82
N GLN A 68 4.58 -11.04 -1.69
CA GLN A 68 4.90 -12.05 -0.67
C GLN A 68 6.30 -12.64 -0.85
N ASN A 69 6.84 -12.63 -2.07
CA ASN A 69 8.21 -13.05 -2.37
C ASN A 69 9.30 -12.11 -1.81
N PHE A 70 8.95 -10.97 -1.22
CA PHE A 70 9.89 -10.13 -0.46
C PHE A 70 10.10 -10.60 0.97
N LEU A 71 9.38 -11.62 1.41
CA LEU A 71 9.63 -12.30 2.68
C LEU A 71 10.80 -13.27 2.55
N THR A 72 11.59 -13.35 3.62
CA THR A 72 12.62 -14.36 3.81
C THR A 72 12.12 -15.43 4.78
N PRO A 73 12.75 -16.62 4.85
CA PRO A 73 12.35 -17.66 5.80
C PRO A 73 12.23 -17.17 7.25
N ASN A 74 13.07 -16.21 7.66
CA ASN A 74 13.07 -15.66 9.02
C ASN A 74 11.87 -14.73 9.30
N ASP A 75 11.20 -14.23 8.27
CA ASP A 75 10.04 -13.33 8.43
C ASP A 75 8.72 -14.09 8.59
N TYR A 76 8.70 -15.40 8.34
CA TYR A 76 7.53 -16.25 8.53
C TYR A 76 7.28 -16.46 10.03
N THR A 77 6.69 -15.44 10.65
CA THR A 77 6.14 -15.49 12.01
C THR A 77 4.71 -16.03 11.98
N HIS A 78 4.15 -16.40 13.14
CA HIS A 78 2.73 -16.80 13.22
C HIS A 78 1.74 -15.64 13.02
N ASN A 79 2.21 -14.40 12.87
CA ASN A 79 1.36 -13.23 12.68
C ASN A 79 1.40 -12.75 11.22
N LEU A 80 0.26 -12.85 10.54
CA LEU A 80 0.12 -12.46 9.13
C LEU A 80 0.29 -10.94 8.92
N ASP A 81 -0.14 -10.11 9.88
CA ASP A 81 -0.07 -8.65 9.76
C ASP A 81 1.39 -8.18 9.79
N ILE A 82 2.23 -8.82 10.62
CA ILE A 82 3.67 -8.58 10.63
C ILE A 82 4.28 -8.94 9.27
N GLN A 83 3.90 -10.08 8.70
CA GLN A 83 4.38 -10.49 7.37
C GLN A 83 3.95 -9.49 6.29
N ILE A 84 2.69 -9.04 6.30
CA ILE A 84 2.19 -8.02 5.37
C ILE A 84 2.99 -6.72 5.55
N GLY A 85 3.21 -6.27 6.78
CA GLY A 85 4.00 -5.09 7.11
C GLY A 85 5.40 -5.13 6.50
N ILE A 86 6.13 -6.21 6.75
CA ILE A 86 7.50 -6.42 6.22
C ILE A 86 7.49 -6.44 4.69
N ALA A 87 6.57 -7.21 4.10
CA ALA A 87 6.53 -7.39 2.65
C ALA A 87 6.18 -6.08 1.92
N LYS A 88 5.24 -5.28 2.45
CA LYS A 88 4.91 -3.94 1.96
C LYS A 88 6.11 -3.00 2.04
N ALA A 89 6.78 -2.93 3.21
CA ALA A 89 7.93 -2.05 3.40
C ALA A 89 9.08 -2.38 2.42
N ARG A 90 9.36 -3.67 2.21
CA ARG A 90 10.40 -4.13 1.26
C ARG A 90 10.01 -3.89 -0.20
N LEU A 91 8.74 -4.07 -0.55
CA LEU A 91 8.23 -3.68 -1.87
C LEU A 91 8.47 -2.18 -2.10
N CYS A 92 8.11 -1.33 -1.12
CA CYS A 92 8.33 0.11 -1.19
C CYS A 92 9.79 0.46 -1.41
N LYS A 93 10.71 -0.13 -0.63
CA LYS A 93 12.15 0.05 -0.79
C LYS A 93 12.63 -0.38 -2.18
N LYS A 94 12.25 -1.57 -2.65
CA LYS A 94 12.69 -2.10 -3.95
C LYS A 94 12.20 -1.26 -5.14
N LEU A 95 10.98 -0.74 -5.06
CA LEU A 95 10.39 0.09 -6.11
C LEU A 95 10.79 1.57 -6.01
N GLY A 96 11.48 1.98 -4.93
CA GLY A 96 11.79 3.39 -4.68
C GLY A 96 10.55 4.22 -4.38
N ILE A 97 9.58 3.66 -3.64
CA ILE A 97 8.41 4.38 -3.13
C ILE A 97 8.87 5.28 -2.00
N ALA A 98 8.64 6.58 -2.18
CA ALA A 98 9.18 7.62 -1.31
C ALA A 98 8.39 7.79 -0.01
N LEU A 99 7.10 7.43 0.00
CA LEU A 99 6.20 7.51 1.14
C LEU A 99 5.16 6.37 1.04
N MET A 100 4.96 5.64 2.13
CA MET A 100 3.84 4.70 2.30
C MET A 100 2.81 5.29 3.27
N ILE A 101 1.54 5.30 2.88
CA ILE A 101 0.42 5.73 3.74
C ILE A 101 -0.40 4.49 4.10
N ASP A 102 -0.45 4.17 5.39
CA ASP A 102 -1.02 2.92 5.90
C ASP A 102 -1.43 3.12 7.37
N ASP A 103 -2.56 2.55 7.78
CA ASP A 103 -3.06 2.61 9.17
C ASP A 103 -2.48 1.52 10.06
N MET A 104 -1.96 0.43 9.48
CA MET A 104 -1.45 -0.72 10.21
C MET A 104 -0.10 -0.42 10.88
N GLU A 105 0.01 -0.69 12.18
CA GLU A 105 1.21 -0.40 12.94
C GLU A 105 2.43 -1.21 12.47
N GLU A 106 2.20 -2.47 12.12
CA GLU A 106 3.17 -3.40 11.58
C GLU A 106 3.84 -2.86 10.32
N VAL A 107 3.08 -2.19 9.44
CA VAL A 107 3.60 -1.54 8.23
C VAL A 107 4.47 -0.36 8.60
N THR A 108 4.05 0.47 9.55
CA THR A 108 4.85 1.64 9.99
C THR A 108 6.17 1.23 10.63
N ASN A 109 6.15 0.19 11.47
CA ASN A 109 7.33 -0.36 12.12
C ASN A 109 8.30 -0.97 11.08
N ALA A 110 7.78 -1.70 10.10
CA ALA A 110 8.57 -2.26 9.01
C ALA A 110 9.14 -1.17 8.07
N CYS A 111 8.38 -0.13 7.76
CA CYS A 111 8.89 1.00 6.97
C CYS A 111 10.07 1.69 7.70
N LYS A 112 9.94 1.88 9.01
CA LYS A 112 11.02 2.45 9.83
C LYS A 112 12.28 1.59 9.80
N SER A 113 12.18 0.26 9.92
CA SER A 113 13.35 -0.63 9.88
C SER A 113 13.99 -0.70 8.49
N GLU A 114 13.20 -0.62 7.43
CA GLU A 114 13.68 -0.67 6.05
C GLU A 114 14.20 0.68 5.51
N GLY A 115 13.97 1.79 6.24
CA GLY A 115 14.35 3.15 5.85
C GLY A 115 13.37 3.82 4.87
N VAL A 116 12.12 3.38 4.84
CA VAL A 116 11.03 3.93 4.03
C VAL A 116 10.25 4.95 4.85
N ARG A 117 9.96 6.13 4.28
CA ARG A 117 9.11 7.12 4.96
C ARG A 117 7.67 6.64 4.99
N TYR A 118 6.97 6.91 6.08
CA TYR A 118 5.59 6.50 6.26
C TYR A 118 4.73 7.62 6.86
N LEU A 119 3.42 7.52 6.62
CA LEU A 119 2.39 8.31 7.30
C LEU A 119 1.33 7.35 7.83
N LYS A 120 1.16 7.33 9.16
CA LYS A 120 0.08 6.58 9.83
C LYS A 120 -1.18 7.42 9.87
N VAL A 121 -2.33 6.82 9.61
CA VAL A 121 -3.65 7.48 9.61
C VAL A 121 -4.65 6.84 10.56
#